data_AF-A0A967L7Q3-F1
#
_entry.id   AF-A0A967L7Q3-F1
#
_cell.length_a   1.000
_cell.length_b   1.000
_cell.length_c   1.000
_cell.angle_alpha   90.00
_cell.angle_beta   90.00
_cell.angle_gamma   90.00
#
_symmetry.space_group_name_H-M   'P 1'
#
loop_
_entity.id
_entity.type
_entity.pdbx_description
1 polymer ?
#
loop_
_entity_poly.entity_id
_entity_poly.type
_entity_poly.pdbx_seq_one_letter_code
_entity_poly.pdbx_strand_id
1 'polypeptide(L)' 'MKHTLPPLGFASDALAPFLSDETFAYHHGKHHRGYVDKLNALVASTDLEDLSLTDLVKRSE' A
#
# COMPACT_ATOMS: atom_id res chain seq x y z
N MET A 1 -12.36 -7.96 3.12
CA MET A 1 -12.19 -6.50 2.97
C MET A 1 -11.11 -6.27 1.93
N LYS A 2 -11.44 -5.55 0.86
CA LYS A 2 -10.42 -5.18 -0.14
C LYS A 2 -9.57 -4.02 0.38
N HIS A 3 -8.25 -4.23 0.48
CA HIS A 3 -7.32 -3.15 0.84
C HIS A 3 -7.09 -2.21 -0.35
N THR A 4 -6.97 -0.93 -0.07
CA THR A 4 -6.76 0.12 -1.08
C THR A 4 -5.49 0.90 -0.81
N LEU A 5 -4.77 1.27 -1.87
CA LEU A 5 -3.65 2.21 -1.76
C LEU A 5 -4.18 3.57 -1.29
N PRO A 6 -3.71 4.10 -0.15
CA PRO A 6 -4.16 5.40 0.34
C PRO A 6 -3.82 6.51 -0.67
N PRO A 7 -4.73 7.46 -0.94
CA PRO A 7 -4.41 8.62 -1.76
C PRO A 7 -3.37 9.50 -1.06
N LEU A 8 -2.62 10.25 -1.86
CA LEU A 8 -1.71 11.26 -1.32
C LEU A 8 -2.52 12.41 -0.72
N GLY A 9 -2.15 12.85 0.48
CA GLY A 9 -2.72 14.03 1.14
C GLY A 9 -2.06 15.34 0.70
N PHE A 10 -1.15 15.29 -0.27
CA PHE A 10 -0.34 16.40 -0.75
C PHE A 10 0.04 16.18 -2.23
N ALA A 11 0.51 17.23 -2.90
CA ALA A 11 1.01 17.15 -4.27
C ALA A 11 2.25 16.25 -4.34
N SER A 12 2.43 15.52 -5.45
CA SER A 12 3.48 14.49 -5.55
C SER A 12 4.91 15.05 -5.48
N ASP A 13 5.08 16.34 -5.72
CA ASP A 13 6.32 17.11 -5.63
C ASP A 13 6.49 17.88 -4.30
N ALA A 14 5.56 17.75 -3.35
CA ALA A 14 5.53 18.54 -2.12
C ALA A 14 6.76 18.35 -1.20
N LEU A 15 7.61 17.35 -1.49
CA LEU A 15 8.81 17.03 -0.74
C LEU A 15 10.11 17.50 -1.42
N ALA A 16 10.02 18.20 -2.56
CA ALA A 16 11.19 18.75 -3.24
C ALA A 16 11.88 19.86 -2.40
N PRO A 17 13.23 19.99 -2.44
CA PRO A 17 14.18 19.18 -3.21
C PRO A 17 14.65 17.91 -2.48
N PHE A 18 14.11 17.61 -1.29
CA PHE A 18 14.57 16.49 -0.46
C PHE A 18 14.16 15.13 -1.02
N LEU A 19 13.04 15.08 -1.74
CA LEU A 19 12.58 13.92 -2.48
C LEU A 19 12.05 14.38 -3.84
N SER A 20 12.52 13.74 -4.91
CA SER A 20 12.02 14.03 -6.26
C SER A 20 10.62 13.45 -6.47
N ASP A 21 9.83 14.13 -7.31
CA ASP A 21 8.53 13.63 -7.78
C ASP A 21 8.66 12.23 -8.40
N GLU A 22 9.71 11.99 -9.20
CA GLU A 22 9.98 10.68 -9.80
C GLU A 22 10.19 9.59 -8.74
N THR A 23 11.00 9.85 -7.72
CA THR A 23 11.22 8.87 -6.63
C THR A 23 9.92 8.58 -5.89
N PHE A 24 9.12 9.60 -5.63
CA PHE A 24 7.85 9.43 -4.94
C PHE A 24 6.82 8.68 -5.80
N ALA A 25 6.76 8.96 -7.11
CA ALA A 25 5.92 8.26 -8.06
C ALA A 25 6.25 6.76 -8.16
N TYR A 26 7.55 6.40 -8.17
CA TYR A 26 7.93 4.98 -8.08
C TYR A 26 7.57 4.38 -6.73
N HIS A 27 7.86 5.06 -5.62
CA HIS A 27 7.62 4.53 -4.28
C HIS A 27 6.13 4.29 -4.00
N HIS A 28 5.29 5.31 -4.17
CA HIS A 28 3.84 5.21 -3.93
C HIS A 28 3.11 4.51 -5.08
N GLY A 29 3.34 4.96 -6.31
CA GLY A 29 2.57 4.52 -7.48
C GLY A 29 2.92 3.11 -7.97
N LYS A 30 4.17 2.65 -7.76
CA LYS A 30 4.60 1.31 -8.18
C LYS A 30 4.82 0.36 -7.01
N HIS A 31 5.70 0.70 -6.07
CA HIS A 31 6.08 -0.23 -4.99
C HIS A 31 4.94 -0.44 -3.99
N HIS A 32 4.38 0.62 -3.42
CA HIS A 32 3.27 0.50 -2.46
C HIS A 32 2.01 -0.10 -3.11
N ARG A 33 1.67 0.34 -4.33
CA ARG A 33 0.62 -0.30 -5.15
C ARG A 33 0.85 -1.82 -5.27
N GLY A 34 2.07 -2.23 -5.62
CA GLY A 34 2.44 -3.64 -5.75
C GLY A 34 2.23 -4.44 -4.46
N TYR A 35 2.56 -3.88 -3.29
CA TYR A 35 2.28 -4.53 -2.00
C TYR A 35 0.77 -4.70 -1.76
N VAL A 36 -0.04 -3.68 -2.02
CA VAL A 36 -1.51 -3.74 -1.84
C VAL A 36 -2.12 -4.79 -2.77
N ASP A 37 -1.73 -4.80 -4.04
CA ASP A 37 -2.26 -5.73 -5.03
C ASP A 37 -1.85 -7.18 -4.69
N LYS A 38 -0.61 -7.39 -4.26
CA LYS A 38 -0.13 -8.71 -3.84
C LYS A 38 -0.80 -9.18 -2.55
N LEU A 39 -1.01 -8.30 -1.57
CA LEU A 39 -1.73 -8.62 -0.34
C LEU A 39 -3.14 -9.11 -0.65
N ASN A 40 -3.92 -8.33 -1.42
CA ASN A 40 -5.28 -8.70 -1.80
C ASN A 40 -5.31 -10.06 -2.54
N ALA A 41 -4.34 -10.32 -3.42
CA ALA A 41 -4.25 -11.60 -4.13
C ALA A 41 -3.92 -12.79 -3.21
N LEU A 42 -3.14 -12.58 -2.15
CA LEU A 42 -2.75 -13.62 -1.20
C LEU A 42 -3.86 -13.96 -0.20
N VAL A 43 -4.65 -12.97 0.23
CA VAL A 43 -5.70 -13.17 1.24
C VAL A 43 -7.06 -13.56 0.64
N ALA A 44 -7.25 -13.42 -0.67
CA ALA A 44 -8.51 -13.75 -1.34
C ALA A 44 -8.92 -15.21 -1.10
N SER A 45 -10.19 -15.43 -0.75
CA SER A 45 -10.78 -16.74 -0.44
C SER A 45 -10.12 -17.47 0.74
N THR A 46 -9.50 -16.73 1.67
CA THR A 46 -8.93 -17.26 2.91
C THR A 46 -9.67 -16.70 4.13
N ASP A 47 -9.41 -17.26 5.31
CA ASP A 47 -9.90 -16.71 6.59
C ASP A 47 -9.30 -15.33 6.93
N LEU A 48 -8.31 -14.88 6.14
CA LEU A 48 -7.65 -13.59 6.27
C LEU A 48 -8.34 -12.49 5.46
N GLU A 49 -9.23 -12.82 4.52
CA GLU A 49 -9.76 -11.87 3.53
C GLU A 49 -10.43 -10.65 4.19
N ASP A 50 -11.16 -10.85 5.28
CA ASP A 50 -11.95 -9.82 5.96
C ASP A 50 -11.27 -9.13 7.12
N LEU A 51 -10.00 -9.45 7.38
CA LEU A 51 -9.25 -8.83 8.46
C LEU A 51 -8.83 -7.40 8.13
N SER A 52 -8.72 -6.58 9.16
CA SER A 52 -8.06 -5.28 9.03
C SER A 52 -6.57 -5.49 8.74
N LEU A 53 -5.90 -4.50 8.14
CA LEU A 53 -4.45 -4.59 7.88
C LEU A 53 -3.67 -4.84 9.19
N THR A 54 -4.08 -4.21 10.29
CA THR A 54 -3.44 -4.40 11.60
C THR A 54 -3.61 -5.82 12.12
N ASP A 55 -4.79 -6.42 11.95
CA ASP A 55 -5.04 -7.80 12.41
C ASP A 55 -4.32 -8.83 11.54
N LEU A 56 -4.19 -8.57 10.23
CA LEU A 56 -3.36 -9.37 9.33
C LEU A 56 -1.90 -9.42 9.78
N VAL A 57 -1.32 -8.25 10.08
CA VAL A 57 0.07 -8.15 10.56
C VAL A 57 0.26 -8.85 11.89
N LYS A 58 -0.72 -8.80 12.80
CA LYS A 58 -0.66 -9.53 14.07
C LYS A 58 -0.74 -11.06 13.90
N ARG A 59 -1.29 -11.55 12.79
CA ARG A 59 -1.39 -12.99 12.48
C ARG A 59 -0.25 -13.51 11.60
N SER A 60 0.62 -12.64 11.08
CA SER A 60 1.81 -13.08 10.35
C SER A 60 2.88 -13.51 11.36
N GLU A 61 2.99 -14.82 11.58
CA GLU A 61 4.09 -15.46 12.30
C GLU A 61 5.25 -15.76 11.36
#